data_AF-A0A0F8ZJC3-F1
#
_entry.id   AF-A0A0F8ZJC3-F1
#
_cell.length_a   1.000
_cell.length_b   1.000
_cell.length_c   1.000
_cell.angle_alpha   90.00
_cell.angle_beta   90.00
_cell.angle_gamma   90.00
#
_symmetry.space_group_name_H-M   'P 1'
#
loop_
_entity.id
_entity.type
_entity.pdbx_description
1 polymer ?
#
loop_
_entity_poly.entity_id
_entity_poly.type
_entity_poly.pdbx_seq_one_letter_code
_entity_poly.pdbx_strand_id
1 'polypeptide(L)'
;NEVFRTLTGSATAETSSDGELDLLIALNDGIADGRDISWIWDADFELLSGRARHVVCSGTRAPELALRLKYAGLPTDRIAVVGPLDEALARSLRADGARPLYVLPTYTALLELRELLAARGHARPYWE
;
A
#
# COMPACT_ATOMS: atom_id res chain seq x y z
N ASN A 1 -8.16 -11.17 8.55
CA ASN A 1 -8.22 -9.95 7.71
C ASN A 1 -8.62 -10.29 6.26
N GLU A 2 -9.79 -9.86 5.77
CA GLU A 2 -10.31 -10.25 4.43
C GLU A 2 -9.63 -9.52 3.25
N VAL A 3 -9.04 -8.34 3.48
CA VAL A 3 -8.35 -7.56 2.45
C VAL A 3 -7.15 -8.30 1.89
N PHE A 4 -6.24 -8.78 2.77
CA PHE A 4 -5.08 -9.54 2.32
C PHE A 4 -5.47 -10.89 1.70
N ARG A 5 -6.53 -11.53 2.17
CA ARG A 5 -7.08 -12.75 1.56
C ARG A 5 -7.61 -12.49 0.15
N THR A 6 -8.26 -11.35 -0.07
CA THR A 6 -8.72 -10.93 -1.39
C THR A 6 -7.53 -10.71 -2.32
N LEU A 7 -6.53 -9.93 -1.90
CA LEU A 7 -5.33 -9.65 -2.70
C LEU A 7 -4.54 -10.92 -3.06
N THR A 8 -4.46 -11.86 -2.11
CA THR A 8 -3.75 -13.13 -2.31
C THR A 8 -4.59 -14.19 -3.03
N GLY A 9 -5.92 -14.07 -3.01
CA GLY A 9 -6.87 -14.96 -3.66
C GLY A 9 -7.22 -14.55 -5.10
N SER A 10 -7.35 -13.25 -5.40
CA SER A 10 -7.65 -12.74 -6.75
C SER A 10 -6.54 -13.00 -7.76
N ALA A 11 -5.31 -13.25 -7.29
CA ALA A 11 -4.19 -13.72 -8.11
C ALA A 11 -4.46 -15.07 -8.81
N THR A 12 -5.54 -15.79 -8.47
CA THR A 12 -5.89 -17.09 -9.07
C THR A 12 -6.94 -17.03 -10.17
N ALA A 13 -7.68 -15.93 -10.34
CA ALA A 13 -8.86 -15.94 -11.20
C ALA A 13 -8.65 -15.30 -12.59
N GLU A 14 -7.95 -14.17 -12.70
CA GLU A 14 -7.81 -13.48 -14.00
C GLU A 14 -6.45 -12.76 -14.06
N THR A 15 -5.63 -13.14 -15.05
CA THR A 15 -4.27 -12.65 -15.37
C THR A 15 -3.14 -13.53 -14.83
N SER A 16 -2.56 -14.31 -15.75
CA SER A 16 -1.35 -15.09 -15.57
C SER A 16 -0.14 -14.19 -15.30
N SER A 17 0.15 -13.93 -14.03
CA SER A 17 1.52 -13.86 -13.53
C SER A 17 1.54 -14.47 -12.12
N ASP A 18 2.22 -15.58 -11.99
CA ASP A 18 2.49 -16.26 -10.73
C ASP A 18 3.01 -15.25 -9.67
N GLY A 19 2.18 -15.00 -8.65
CA GLY A 19 2.63 -14.86 -7.26
C GLY A 19 3.17 -13.52 -6.75
N GLU A 20 3.30 -12.46 -7.54
CA GLU A 20 4.07 -11.26 -7.10
C GLU A 20 3.32 -9.92 -7.19
N LEU A 21 2.96 -9.36 -6.02
CA LEU A 21 2.22 -8.12 -5.80
C LEU A 21 3.15 -6.90 -5.70
N ASP A 22 2.77 -5.80 -6.35
CA ASP A 22 3.32 -4.47 -6.10
C ASP A 22 2.35 -3.67 -5.24
N LEU A 23 2.86 -3.16 -4.11
CA LEU A 23 2.05 -2.55 -3.07
C LEU A 23 2.53 -1.13 -2.76
N LEU A 24 1.57 -0.21 -2.61
CA LEU A 24 1.75 1.07 -1.92
C LEU A 24 0.86 1.04 -0.68
N ILE A 25 1.45 1.08 0.51
CA ILE A 25 0.71 1.06 1.77
C ILE A 25 0.96 2.39 2.48
N ALA A 26 -0.11 3.16 2.70
CA ALA A 26 -0.02 4.50 3.26
C ALA A 26 -0.67 4.56 4.64
N LEU A 27 0.14 4.83 5.67
CA LEU A 27 -0.28 4.86 7.07
C LEU A 27 -0.13 6.28 7.62
N ASN A 28 -1.28 6.91 7.89
CA ASN A 28 -1.35 8.15 8.65
C ASN A 28 -1.88 7.89 10.07
N ASP A 29 -1.60 8.82 11.00
CA ASP A 29 -2.05 8.79 12.40
C ASP A 29 -2.87 10.04 12.78
N GLY A 30 -3.52 10.67 11.79
CA GLY A 30 -4.39 11.82 12.02
C GLY A 30 -5.57 11.48 12.93
N ILE A 31 -6.30 12.51 13.39
CA ILE A 31 -7.48 12.30 14.25
C ILE A 31 -8.50 11.36 13.60
N ALA A 32 -8.69 11.48 12.28
CA ALA A 32 -9.62 10.64 11.52
C ALA A 32 -9.07 9.24 11.21
N ASP A 33 -7.75 9.03 11.29
CA ASP A 33 -7.12 7.71 11.07
C ASP A 33 -6.99 6.91 12.38
N GLY A 34 -6.91 7.60 13.51
CA GLY A 34 -6.54 7.04 14.80
C GLY A 34 -5.06 7.30 15.10
N ARG A 35 -4.80 8.02 16.20
CA ARG A 35 -3.43 8.36 16.62
C ARG A 35 -2.63 7.15 17.10
N ASP A 36 -3.32 6.15 17.64
CA ASP A 36 -2.72 4.89 18.04
C ASP A 36 -2.66 3.94 16.83
N ILE A 37 -1.44 3.68 16.37
CA ILE A 37 -1.17 2.81 15.22
C ILE A 37 -0.88 1.37 15.62
N SER A 38 -1.01 1.00 16.90
CA SER A 38 -0.68 -0.34 17.40
C SER A 38 -1.46 -1.45 16.69
N TRP A 39 -2.65 -1.15 16.15
CA TRP A 39 -3.46 -2.07 15.35
C TRP A 39 -2.72 -2.70 14.17
N ILE A 40 -1.65 -2.07 13.63
CA ILE A 40 -0.86 -2.66 12.54
C ILE A 40 -0.21 -3.97 12.96
N TRP A 41 0.01 -4.20 14.26
CA TRP A 41 0.56 -5.44 14.80
C TRP A 41 -0.45 -6.58 14.81
N ASP A 42 -1.74 -6.27 14.91
CA ASP A 42 -2.82 -7.26 14.85
C ASP A 42 -3.23 -7.60 13.40
N ALA A 43 -2.80 -6.80 12.42
CA ALA A 43 -3.07 -7.05 11.00
C ALA A 43 -2.20 -8.19 10.45
N ASP A 44 -2.82 -9.11 9.71
CA ASP A 44 -2.19 -10.30 9.08
C ASP A 44 -1.23 -9.99 7.90
N PHE A 45 -0.23 -9.12 8.09
CA PHE A 45 0.76 -8.77 7.05
C PHE A 45 1.63 -9.96 6.61
N GLU A 46 1.71 -11.01 7.43
CA GLU A 46 2.44 -12.25 7.16
C GLU A 46 1.93 -12.94 5.88
N LEU A 47 0.67 -12.71 5.50
CA LEU A 47 0.08 -13.20 4.25
C LEU A 47 0.75 -12.62 2.99
N LEU A 48 1.47 -11.51 3.13
CA LEU A 48 2.25 -10.91 2.03
C LEU A 48 3.63 -11.58 1.85
N SER A 49 4.09 -12.38 2.82
CA SER A 49 5.38 -13.04 2.74
C SER A 49 5.41 -14.03 1.56
N GLY A 50 6.48 -13.98 0.76
CA GLY A 50 6.62 -14.75 -0.47
C GLY A 50 5.70 -14.30 -1.63
N ARG A 51 4.87 -13.27 -1.42
CA ARG A 51 3.93 -12.73 -2.42
C ARG A 51 4.15 -11.28 -2.77
N ALA A 52 4.72 -10.48 -1.87
CA ALA A 52 5.06 -9.09 -2.16
C ALA A 52 6.40 -9.03 -2.94
N ARG A 53 6.35 -8.51 -4.17
CA ARG A 53 7.53 -8.19 -4.96
C ARG A 53 8.18 -6.95 -4.39
N HIS A 54 7.47 -5.84 -4.41
CA HIS A 54 7.91 -4.54 -3.91
C HIS A 54 6.79 -3.91 -3.06
N VAL A 55 7.17 -3.31 -1.93
CA VAL A 55 6.27 -2.54 -1.08
C VAL A 55 6.84 -1.15 -0.84
N VAL A 56 6.06 -0.12 -1.16
CA VAL A 56 6.35 1.26 -0.79
C VAL A 56 5.48 1.65 0.39
N CYS A 57 6.11 1.99 1.51
CA CYS A 57 5.47 2.53 2.70
C CYS A 57 5.44 4.05 2.61
N SER A 58 4.27 4.63 2.84
CA SER A 58 4.02 6.09 2.76
C SER A 58 3.20 6.60 3.93
N GLY A 59 3.09 7.92 4.06
CA GLY A 59 2.31 8.58 5.10
C GLY A 59 3.13 8.95 6.33
N THR A 60 2.48 9.54 7.32
CA THR A 60 3.15 10.10 8.52
C THR A 60 3.84 9.05 9.39
N ARG A 61 3.48 7.77 9.21
CA ARG A 61 4.01 6.61 9.95
C ARG A 61 4.61 5.54 9.03
N ALA A 62 5.11 5.96 7.86
CA ALA A 62 5.78 5.08 6.92
C ALA A 62 6.94 4.25 7.53
N PRO A 63 7.80 4.80 8.40
CA PRO A 63 8.86 4.02 9.04
C PRO A 63 8.35 2.90 9.94
N GLU A 64 7.29 3.15 10.73
CA GLU A 64 6.68 2.16 11.62
C GLU A 64 6.00 1.03 10.83
N LEU A 65 5.36 1.39 9.71
CA LEU A 65 4.81 0.41 8.78
C LEU A 65 5.90 -0.46 8.16
N ALA A 66 7.02 0.12 7.71
CA ALA A 66 8.15 -0.65 7.19
C ALA A 66 8.74 -1.58 8.25
N LEU A 67 8.82 -1.12 9.51
CA LEU A 67 9.22 -1.98 10.63
C LEU A 67 8.25 -3.15 10.79
N ARG A 68 6.94 -2.90 10.80
CA ARG A 68 5.92 -3.96 10.90
C ARG A 68 6.04 -5.00 9.78
N LEU A 69 6.28 -4.57 8.54
CA LEU A 69 6.47 -5.46 7.40
C LEU A 69 7.76 -6.30 7.50
N LYS A 70 8.85 -5.73 8.03
CA LYS A 70 10.06 -6.49 8.35
C LYS A 70 9.76 -7.61 9.35
N TYR A 71 8.98 -7.33 10.40
CA TYR A 71 8.56 -8.34 11.37
C TYR A 71 7.55 -9.35 10.80
N ALA A 72 6.80 -8.98 9.76
CA ALA A 72 5.94 -9.90 9.01
C ALA A 72 6.70 -10.88 8.10
N GLY A 73 8.04 -10.77 8.03
CA GLY A 73 8.90 -11.64 7.25
C GLY A 73 9.19 -11.15 5.82
N LEU A 74 8.88 -9.89 5.49
CA LEU A 74 9.24 -9.33 4.19
C LEU A 74 10.74 -8.99 4.14
N PRO A 75 11.46 -9.36 3.06
CA PRO A 75 12.83 -8.92 2.84
C PRO A 75 12.96 -7.40 2.82
N THR A 76 13.92 -6.84 3.56
CA THR A 76 14.06 -5.38 3.72
C THR A 76 14.45 -4.66 2.43
N ASP A 77 15.10 -5.35 1.49
CA ASP A 77 15.42 -4.85 0.16
C ASP A 77 14.18 -4.69 -0.75
N ARG A 78 13.06 -5.33 -0.38
CA ARG A 78 11.76 -5.18 -1.05
C ARG A 78 10.88 -4.08 -0.44
N ILE A 79 11.31 -3.46 0.67
CA ILE A 79 10.55 -2.43 1.38
C ILE A 79 11.22 -1.07 1.17
N ALA A 80 10.49 -0.10 0.62
CA ALA A 80 10.92 1.28 0.50
C ALA A 80 10.08 2.18 1.40
N VAL A 81 10.71 3.15 2.06
CA VAL A 81 10.01 4.20 2.82
C VAL A 81 10.08 5.50 2.01
N VAL A 82 8.91 6.06 1.68
CA VAL A 82 8.78 7.33 0.96
C VAL A 82 7.68 8.13 1.64
N GLY A 83 8.03 9.23 2.31
CA GLY A 83 7.07 9.97 3.16
C GLY A 83 5.88 10.56 2.38
N PRO A 84 6.12 11.47 1.42
CA PRO A 84 5.06 12.10 0.64
C PRO A 84 4.34 11.11 -0.29
N LEU A 85 3.00 11.11 -0.28
CA LEU A 85 2.20 10.14 -1.03
C LEU A 85 2.33 10.31 -2.55
N ASP A 86 2.46 11.55 -3.03
CA ASP A 86 2.79 11.86 -4.42
C ASP A 86 4.03 11.10 -4.88
N GLU A 87 5.15 11.30 -4.17
CA GLU A 87 6.43 10.70 -4.51
C GLU A 87 6.37 9.17 -4.41
N ALA A 88 5.69 8.66 -3.39
CA ALA A 88 5.49 7.23 -3.20
C ALA A 88 4.70 6.62 -4.38
N LEU A 89 3.61 7.27 -4.80
CA LEU A 89 2.81 6.86 -5.96
C LEU A 89 3.63 6.92 -7.26
N ALA A 90 4.36 8.02 -7.49
CA ALA A 90 5.23 8.15 -8.66
C ALA A 90 6.32 7.07 -8.70
N ARG A 91 6.91 6.72 -7.55
CA ARG A 91 7.89 5.65 -7.41
C ARG A 91 7.27 4.28 -7.70
N SER A 92 6.11 4.00 -7.13
CA SER A 92 5.41 2.72 -7.31
C SER A 92 4.99 2.49 -8.77
N LEU A 93 4.61 3.54 -9.49
CA LEU A 93 4.25 3.46 -10.91
C LEU A 93 5.44 3.30 -11.87
N ARG A 94 6.67 3.60 -11.41
CA ARG A 94 7.90 3.39 -12.18
C ARG A 94 8.42 1.95 -12.08
N ALA A 95 7.86 1.12 -11.21
CA ALA A 95 8.26 -0.28 -11.10
C ALA A 95 7.83 -1.01 -12.38
N ASP A 96 8.82 -1.50 -13.14
CA ASP A 96 8.61 -2.10 -14.46
C ASP A 96 7.54 -3.21 -14.47
N GLY A 97 6.69 -3.16 -15.51
CA GLY A 97 5.69 -4.16 -15.86
C GLY A 97 4.28 -3.57 -15.95
N ALA A 98 3.49 -4.05 -16.92
CA ALA A 98 2.06 -3.73 -17.05
C ALA A 98 1.20 -4.39 -15.95
N ARG A 99 1.70 -4.44 -14.71
CA ARG A 99 1.06 -5.07 -13.55
C ARG A 99 0.23 -4.04 -12.78
N PRO A 100 -0.87 -4.46 -12.15
CA PRO A 100 -1.64 -3.57 -11.29
C PRO A 100 -0.84 -3.20 -10.03
N LEU A 101 -0.83 -1.91 -9.69
CA LEU A 101 -0.41 -1.43 -8.39
C LEU A 101 -1.59 -1.51 -7.41
N TYR A 102 -1.42 -2.20 -6.30
CA TYR A 102 -2.42 -2.23 -5.22
C TYR A 102 -2.08 -1.19 -4.16
N VAL A 103 -3.05 -0.33 -3.84
CA VAL A 103 -2.87 0.74 -2.86
C VAL A 103 -3.74 0.47 -1.62
N LEU A 104 -3.11 0.49 -0.44
CA LEU A 104 -3.73 0.27 0.87
C LEU A 104 -3.54 1.50 1.77
N PRO A 105 -4.38 2.54 1.61
CA PRO A 105 -4.29 3.76 2.42
C PRO A 105 -5.17 3.70 3.68
N THR A 106 -4.77 4.39 4.74
CA THR A 106 -5.70 4.82 5.80
C THR A 106 -6.64 5.91 5.28
N TYR A 107 -7.61 6.32 6.11
CA TYR A 107 -8.69 7.21 5.69
C TYR A 107 -8.18 8.53 5.09
N THR A 108 -7.33 9.27 5.78
CA THR A 108 -6.84 10.57 5.26
C THR A 108 -5.90 10.38 4.07
N ALA A 109 -5.10 9.32 4.06
CA ALA A 109 -4.26 8.96 2.92
C ALA A 109 -5.11 8.61 1.68
N LEU A 110 -6.32 8.04 1.86
CA LEU A 110 -7.24 7.77 0.75
C LEU A 110 -7.80 9.06 0.15
N LEU A 111 -8.09 10.05 0.99
CA LEU A 111 -8.56 11.36 0.52
C LEU A 111 -7.45 12.05 -0.29
N GLU A 112 -6.23 12.09 0.24
CA GLU A 112 -5.06 12.63 -0.46
C GLU A 112 -4.81 11.88 -1.78
N LEU A 113 -4.89 10.55 -1.78
CA LEU A 113 -4.75 9.74 -2.99
C LEU A 113 -5.81 10.10 -4.03
N ARG A 114 -7.07 10.28 -3.63
CA ARG A 114 -8.14 10.66 -4.56
C ARG A 114 -7.91 12.04 -5.16
N GLU A 115 -7.45 13.00 -4.37
CA GLU A 115 -7.09 14.34 -4.86
C GLU A 115 -5.95 14.26 -5.87
N LEU A 116 -4.90 13.50 -5.58
CA LEU A 116 -3.77 13.27 -6.50
C LEU A 116 -4.23 12.63 -7.82
N LEU A 117 -5.10 11.62 -7.74
CA LEU A 117 -5.62 10.96 -8.94
C LEU A 117 -6.55 11.87 -9.75
N ALA A 118 -7.38 12.67 -9.09
CA ALA A 118 -8.25 13.64 -9.76
C ALA A 118 -7.42 14.74 -10.45
N ALA A 119 -6.41 15.27 -9.78
CA ALA A 119 -5.48 16.26 -10.35
C ALA A 119 -4.72 15.71 -11.57
N ARG A 120 -4.47 14.39 -11.62
CA ARG A 120 -3.84 13.69 -12.76
C ARG A 120 -4.85 13.23 -13.83
N GLY A 121 -6.14 13.49 -13.66
CA GLY A 121 -7.19 13.10 -14.61
C GLY A 121 -7.57 11.61 -14.57
N HIS A 122 -7.20 10.89 -13.51
CA HIS A 122 -7.48 9.45 -13.35
C HIS A 122 -8.69 9.16 -12.44
N ALA A 123 -9.26 10.16 -11.78
CA ALA A 123 -10.46 10.03 -10.97
C ALA A 123 -11.36 11.27 -11.12
N ARG A 124 -12.65 11.10 -10.82
CA ARG A 124 -13.55 12.25 -10.69
C ARG A 124 -13.34 12.93 -9.33
N PRO A 125 -13.43 14.26 -9.27
CA PRO A 125 -13.46 14.98 -8.00
C PRO A 125 -14.58 14.46 -7.09
N TYR A 126 -14.35 14.48 -5.78
CA TYR A 126 -15.30 13.93 -4.80
C TYR A 126 -16.62 14.72 -4.71
N TRP A 127 -16.67 15.92 -5.29
CA TRP A 127 -17.80 16.85 -5.25
C TRP A 127 -18.62 16.93 -6.55
N GLU A 128 -18.30 16.12 -7.56
CA GLU A 128 -19.12 15.92 -8.78
C GLU A 128 -20.01 14.69 -8.65
#